data_AF-A0A7H0VFL3-F1
#
_entry.id   AF-A0A7H0VFL3-F1
#
_cell.length_a   1.000
_cell.length_b   1.000
_cell.length_c   1.000
_cell.angle_alpha   90.00
_cell.angle_beta   90.00
_cell.angle_gamma   90.00
#
_symmetry.space_group_name_H-M   'P 1'
#
loop_
_entity.id
_entity.type
_entity.pdbx_description
1 polymer ?
#
loop_
_entity_poly.entity_id
_entity_poly.type
_entity_poly.pdbx_seq_one_letter_code
_entity_poly.pdbx_strand_id
1 'polypeptide(L)'
;MKCLELKPKRSLIKTDHRFIAKIPLMPNRYLWERMDFSLGLLASDKRDSLLVITDNEDFLKRYTKYYQERFEVAEHGDDYSVGADFETIFGKVSFDQEVEVENDDDENYENEESEMDDSDID
;
A
#
# COMPACT_ATOMS: atom_id res chain seq x y z
N MET A 1 -0.44 -8.39 -12.57
CA MET A 1 0.55 -7.35 -12.16
C MET A 1 1.69 -8.06 -11.48
N LYS A 2 2.94 -7.65 -11.70
CA LYS A 2 4.10 -8.28 -11.06
C LYS A 2 4.41 -7.61 -9.73
N CYS A 3 4.85 -8.40 -8.76
CA CYS A 3 5.24 -7.95 -7.44
C CYS A 3 6.65 -8.43 -7.10
N LEU A 4 7.54 -7.50 -6.75
CA LEU A 4 8.86 -7.80 -6.22
C LEU A 4 8.90 -7.46 -4.73
N GLU A 5 9.18 -8.45 -3.89
CA GLU A 5 9.47 -8.23 -2.49
C GLU A 5 10.97 -8.00 -2.30
N LEU A 6 11.30 -6.85 -1.72
CA LEU A 6 12.66 -6.37 -1.50
C LEU A 6 12.97 -6.47 0.00
N LYS A 7 13.79 -7.46 0.36
CA LYS A 7 14.33 -7.61 1.72
C LYS A 7 15.75 -7.05 1.81
N PRO A 8 16.11 -6.30 2.85
CA PRO A 8 17.46 -5.76 2.97
C PRO A 8 18.48 -6.86 3.28
N LYS A 9 19.58 -6.93 2.51
CA LYS A 9 20.66 -7.95 2.65
C LYS A 9 21.44 -7.89 3.96
N ARG A 10 21.38 -6.75 4.64
CA ARG A 10 21.88 -6.58 6.00
C ARG A 10 20.71 -6.06 6.80
N SER A 11 20.57 -6.51 8.06
CA SER A 11 19.67 -5.87 9.02
C SER A 11 20.04 -4.38 9.05
N LEU A 12 19.28 -3.59 8.30
CA LEU A 12 19.34 -2.15 8.41
C LEU A 12 18.95 -1.89 9.85
N ILE A 13 19.77 -1.09 10.53
CA ILE A 13 19.43 -0.53 11.83
C ILE A 13 17.96 -0.10 11.74
N LYS A 14 17.13 -0.45 12.74
CA LYS A 14 15.69 -0.12 12.90
C LYS A 14 15.35 1.39 12.77
N THR A 15 16.24 2.20 12.24
CA THR A 15 16.04 3.56 11.80
C THR A 15 15.28 3.57 10.48
N ASP A 16 13.95 3.50 10.64
CA ASP A 16 12.93 4.10 9.78
C ASP A 16 12.81 3.51 8.36
N HIS A 17 11.71 2.78 8.09
CA HIS A 17 11.41 2.26 6.74
C HIS A 17 11.22 3.41 5.74
N ARG A 18 10.85 4.62 6.20
CA ARG A 18 10.87 5.84 5.38
C ARG A 18 12.29 6.25 4.98
N PHE A 19 13.31 5.88 5.75
CA PHE A 19 14.71 6.07 5.38
C PHE A 19 15.13 5.10 4.27
N ILE A 20 14.64 3.86 4.28
CA ILE A 20 14.83 2.91 3.16
C ILE A 20 14.13 3.41 1.89
N ALA A 21 12.95 4.02 2.04
CA ALA A 21 12.26 4.71 0.96
C ALA A 21 12.97 5.99 0.46
N LYS A 22 13.83 6.60 1.31
CA LYS A 22 14.70 7.73 0.94
C LYS A 22 16.00 7.30 0.28
N ILE A 23 16.38 6.02 0.37
CA ILE A 23 17.39 5.46 -0.53
C ILE A 23 16.79 5.58 -1.93
N PRO A 24 17.51 6.08 -2.94
CA PRO A 24 16.98 6.15 -4.29
C PRO A 24 16.69 4.72 -4.75
N LEU A 25 15.46 4.25 -4.54
CA LEU A 25 14.97 2.95 -5.03
C LEU A 25 14.88 2.97 -6.56
N MET A 26 14.98 4.15 -7.16
CA MET A 26 15.24 4.36 -8.58
C MET A 26 16.20 5.53 -8.84
N PRO A 27 16.95 5.52 -9.95
CA PRO A 27 17.69 6.67 -10.44
C PRO A 27 16.82 7.84 -10.94
N ASN A 28 15.51 7.63 -11.14
CA ASN A 28 14.64 8.64 -11.76
C ASN A 28 13.25 8.71 -11.09
N ARG A 29 13.04 9.76 -10.28
CA ARG A 29 11.78 10.04 -9.56
C ARG A 29 10.57 10.18 -10.49
N TYR A 30 10.77 10.67 -11.72
CA TYR A 30 9.69 10.92 -12.66
C TYR A 30 8.93 9.66 -13.08
N LEU A 31 9.53 8.47 -12.95
CA LEU A 31 8.85 7.21 -13.29
C LEU A 31 7.68 6.89 -12.36
N TRP A 32 7.76 7.29 -11.08
CA TRP A 32 6.66 7.12 -10.11
C TRP A 32 5.47 8.03 -10.40
N GLU A 33 5.72 9.16 -11.05
CA GLU A 33 4.71 10.20 -11.28
C GLU A 33 4.07 10.09 -12.68
N ARG A 34 4.55 9.17 -13.54
CA ARG A 34 3.92 8.92 -14.85
C ARG A 34 2.63 8.13 -14.68
N MET A 35 1.54 8.63 -15.26
CA MET A 35 0.21 8.03 -15.16
C MET A 35 -0.10 6.95 -16.21
N ASP A 36 0.86 6.60 -17.07
CA ASP A 36 0.63 5.69 -18.20
C ASP A 36 0.71 4.20 -17.82
N PHE A 37 1.17 3.88 -16.60
CA PHE A 37 1.35 2.50 -16.13
C PHE A 37 1.25 2.44 -14.59
N SER A 38 0.90 1.26 -14.06
CA SER A 38 0.84 1.02 -12.62
C SER A 38 2.26 0.83 -12.11
N LEU A 39 2.66 1.66 -11.15
CA LEU A 39 3.94 1.52 -10.48
C LEU A 39 3.80 2.06 -9.06
N GLY A 40 3.95 1.18 -8.08
CA GLY A 40 3.84 1.52 -6.66
C GLY A 40 4.92 0.86 -5.83
N LEU A 41 5.46 1.65 -4.91
CA LEU A 41 6.28 1.16 -3.83
C LEU A 41 5.42 1.13 -2.59
N LEU A 42 5.32 -0.03 -1.97
CA LEU A 42 4.58 -0.23 -0.74
C LEU A 42 5.54 -0.60 0.39
N ALA A 43 5.21 -0.14 1.59
CA ALA A 43 5.92 -0.44 2.82
C ALA A 43 4.93 -0.84 3.92
N SER A 44 5.38 -1.66 4.86
CA SER A 44 4.63 -2.02 6.05
C SER A 44 5.44 -1.61 7.28
N ASP A 45 4.76 -1.10 8.30
CA ASP A 45 5.38 -0.82 9.61
C ASP A 45 5.62 -2.11 10.41
N LYS A 46 4.99 -3.22 9.99
CA LYS A 46 5.09 -4.53 10.64
C LYS A 46 6.16 -5.44 10.02
N ARG A 47 6.62 -5.13 8.82
CA ARG A 47 7.55 -5.96 8.05
C ARG A 47 8.77 -5.17 7.61
N ASP A 48 9.93 -5.80 7.70
CA ASP A 48 11.20 -5.23 7.23
C ASP A 48 11.41 -5.46 5.72
N SER A 49 10.33 -5.45 4.93
CA SER A 49 10.37 -5.62 3.47
C SER A 49 9.56 -4.55 2.75
N LEU A 50 9.99 -4.23 1.53
CA LEU A 50 9.28 -3.34 0.62
C LEU A 50 8.68 -4.15 -0.52
N LEU A 51 7.55 -3.71 -1.05
CA LEU A 51 6.97 -4.30 -2.26
C LEU A 51 7.04 -3.30 -3.40
N VAL A 52 7.56 -3.73 -4.55
CA VAL A 52 7.48 -2.98 -5.81
C VAL A 52 6.48 -3.68 -6.70
N ILE A 53 5.41 -2.98 -7.04
CA ILE A 53 4.31 -3.50 -7.85
C ILE A 53 4.26 -2.73 -9.14
N THR A 54 4.24 -3.44 -10.26
CA THR A 54 4.11 -2.81 -11.57
C THR A 54 3.52 -3.75 -12.62
N ASP A 55 2.83 -3.17 -13.59
CA ASP A 55 2.42 -3.80 -14.85
C ASP A 55 3.44 -3.59 -15.98
N ASN A 56 4.49 -2.82 -15.74
CA ASN A 56 5.47 -2.42 -16.75
C ASN A 56 6.66 -3.39 -16.79
N GLU A 57 6.71 -4.24 -17.83
CA GLU A 57 7.81 -5.20 -17.99
C GLU A 57 9.17 -4.53 -18.26
N ASP A 58 9.21 -3.41 -18.97
CA ASP A 58 10.45 -2.70 -19.29
C ASP A 58 11.09 -2.13 -18.03
N PHE A 59 10.25 -1.67 -17.10
CA PHE A 59 10.69 -1.28 -15.77
C PHE A 59 11.38 -2.46 -15.06
N LEU A 60 10.72 -3.63 -15.00
CA LEU A 60 11.28 -4.79 -14.31
C LEU A 60 12.60 -5.21 -14.94
N LYS A 61 12.64 -5.37 -16.27
CA LYS A 61 13.87 -5.73 -16.99
C LYS A 61 15.03 -4.78 -16.69
N ARG A 62 14.75 -3.47 -16.57
CA ARG A 62 15.77 -2.46 -16.32
C ARG A 62 16.22 -2.39 -14.86
N TYR A 63 15.32 -2.57 -13.90
CA TYR A 63 15.58 -2.29 -12.48
C TYR A 63 15.67 -3.52 -11.59
N THR A 64 15.27 -4.71 -12.05
CA THR A 64 15.42 -5.97 -11.29
C THR A 64 16.87 -6.21 -10.87
N LYS A 65 17.84 -6.01 -11.77
CA LYS A 65 19.26 -6.15 -11.43
C LYS A 65 19.71 -5.15 -10.35
N TYR A 66 19.26 -3.90 -10.47
CA TYR A 66 19.53 -2.86 -9.48
C TYR A 66 19.04 -3.25 -8.07
N TYR A 67 17.83 -3.83 -8.01
CA TYR A 67 17.25 -4.35 -6.78
C TYR A 67 18.01 -5.56 -6.26
N GLN A 68 18.30 -6.56 -7.10
CA GLN A 68 19.05 -7.77 -6.71
C GLN A 68 20.46 -7.47 -6.19
N GLU A 69 21.09 -6.37 -6.61
CA GLU A 69 22.39 -5.94 -6.07
C GLU A 69 22.28 -5.45 -4.61
N ARG A 70 21.18 -4.79 -4.24
CA ARG A 70 20.99 -4.09 -2.95
C ARG A 70 20.11 -4.85 -1.94
N PHE A 71 19.18 -5.64 -2.45
CA PHE A 71 18.15 -6.36 -1.71
C PHE A 71 18.18 -7.84 -2.05
N GLU A 72 17.70 -8.67 -1.14
CA GLU A 72 17.24 -10.01 -1.44
C GLU A 72 15.86 -9.87 -2.08
N VAL A 73 15.76 -10.25 -3.35
CA VAL A 73 14.56 -10.05 -4.16
C VAL A 73 13.81 -11.37 -4.27
N ALA A 74 12.55 -11.37 -3.88
CA ALA A 74 11.61 -12.45 -4.18
C ALA A 74 10.59 -11.94 -5.21
N GLU A 75 10.46 -12.64 -6.33
CA GLU A 75 9.46 -12.34 -7.34
C GLU A 75 8.20 -13.15 -7.06
N HIS A 76 7.08 -12.46 -7.00
CA HIS A 76 5.77 -13.05 -6.81
C HIS A 76 4.96 -12.96 -8.11
N GLY A 77 4.23 -14.03 -8.41
CA GLY A 77 3.37 -14.13 -9.59
C GLY A 77 2.12 -13.27 -9.49
N ASP A 78 1.28 -13.35 -10.51
CA ASP A 78 0.06 -12.53 -10.63
C ASP A 78 -1.00 -12.86 -9.56
N ASP A 79 -0.89 -14.01 -8.89
CA ASP A 79 -1.80 -14.44 -7.80
C ASP A 79 -1.40 -13.91 -6.41
N TYR A 80 -0.38 -13.03 -6.34
CA TYR A 80 0.10 -12.52 -5.07
C TYR A 80 -0.85 -11.50 -4.45
N SER A 81 -1.44 -11.87 -3.32
CA SER A 81 -2.26 -10.97 -2.51
C SER A 81 -1.39 -10.12 -1.60
N VAL A 82 -1.47 -8.80 -1.78
CA VAL A 82 -0.80 -7.83 -0.91
C VAL A 82 -1.54 -7.74 0.41
N GLY A 83 -0.83 -7.92 1.53
CA GLY A 83 -1.41 -7.80 2.86
C GLY A 83 -1.91 -6.38 3.13
N ALA A 84 -3.02 -6.25 3.86
CA ALA A 84 -3.61 -4.96 4.24
C ALA A 84 -2.69 -4.09 5.12
N ASP A 85 -1.58 -4.66 5.63
CA ASP A 85 -0.56 -3.94 6.39
C ASP A 85 0.41 -3.13 5.51
N PHE A 86 0.33 -3.26 4.19
CA PHE A 86 1.15 -2.51 3.26
C PHE A 86 0.46 -1.24 2.78
N GLU A 87 1.17 -0.12 2.86
CA GLU A 87 0.72 1.18 2.40
C GLU A 87 1.55 1.66 1.21
N THR A 88 0.93 2.30 0.23
CA THR A 88 1.63 2.88 -0.92
C THR A 88 2.34 4.16 -0.49
N ILE A 89 3.68 4.14 -0.58
CA ILE A 89 4.54 5.27 -0.20
C ILE A 89 5.01 6.10 -1.40
N PHE A 90 5.09 5.49 -2.59
CA PHE A 90 5.36 6.20 -3.85
C PHE A 90 4.57 5.59 -5.01
N GLY A 91 4.21 6.46 -5.95
CA GLY A 91 3.53 6.09 -7.19
C GLY A 91 2.04 5.81 -7.03
N LYS A 92 1.47 5.10 -7.99
CA LYS A 92 0.04 4.76 -8.04
C LYS A 92 -0.14 3.32 -8.49
N VAL A 93 -0.83 2.54 -7.68
CA VAL A 93 -1.27 1.18 -7.99
C VAL A 93 -2.74 1.11 -7.64
N SER A 94 -3.54 0.66 -8.60
CA SER A 94 -4.93 0.31 -8.37
C SER A 94 -4.97 -1.19 -8.13
N PHE A 95 -5.33 -1.59 -6.91
CA PHE A 95 -5.71 -2.97 -6.66
C PHE A 95 -7.17 -3.10 -7.06
N ASP A 96 -7.49 -4.10 -7.88
CA ASP A 96 -8.87 -4.54 -8.08
C ASP A 96 -9.32 -5.20 -6.77
N GLN A 97 -9.67 -4.36 -5.81
CA GLN A 97 -10.20 -4.77 -4.54
C GLN A 97 -11.70 -4.95 -4.74
N GLU A 98 -12.12 -6.18 -5.06
CA GLU A 98 -13.45 -6.63 -4.63
C GLU A 98 -13.41 -6.73 -3.11
N VAL A 99 -13.53 -5.58 -2.44
CA VAL A 99 -14.00 -5.56 -1.06
C VAL A 99 -15.51 -5.67 -1.19
N GLU A 100 -16.03 -6.89 -1.19
CA GLU A 100 -17.39 -7.11 -0.68
C GLU A 100 -17.35 -6.65 0.77
N VAL A 101 -17.68 -5.38 0.97
CA VAL A 101 -18.18 -4.93 2.25
C VAL A 101 -19.52 -5.64 2.36
N GLU A 102 -19.57 -6.78 3.04
CA GLU A 102 -20.79 -7.20 3.71
C GLU A 102 -21.11 -6.05 4.68
N ASN A 103 -21.85 -5.06 4.17
CA ASN A 103 -22.69 -4.25 5.03
C ASN A 103 -23.71 -5.25 5.58
N ASP A 104 -23.47 -5.73 6.80
CA ASP A 104 -24.55 -6.16 7.66
C ASP A 104 -25.49 -4.94 7.80
N ASP A 105 -26.45 -4.87 6.89
CA ASP A 105 -27.69 -4.13 7.04
C ASP A 105 -28.43 -4.74 8.24
N ASP A 106 -28.19 -4.21 9.45
CA ASP A 106 -29.16 -4.34 10.54
C ASP A 106 -29.92 -3.01 10.67
N GLU A 107 -31.03 -3.05 9.95
CA GLU A 107 -32.23 -2.22 9.91
C GLU A 107 -32.41 -1.09 10.95
N ASN A 108 -32.59 0.09 10.38
CA ASN A 108 -33.37 1.24 10.82
C ASN A 108 -34.62 0.92 11.67
N TYR A 109 -34.76 1.57 12.84
CA TYR A 109 -36.07 2.06 13.31
C TYR A 109 -35.93 3.48 13.86
N GLU A 110 -36.59 4.41 13.18
CA GLU A 110 -36.94 5.76 13.63
C GLU A 110 -37.86 5.71 14.87
N ASN A 111 -38.14 6.91 15.41
CA ASN A 111 -39.18 7.28 16.38
C ASN A 111 -38.73 7.24 17.87
N GLU A 112 -38.93 8.25 18.74
CA GLU A 112 -39.92 9.33 18.79
C GLU A 112 -39.32 10.59 19.46
N GLU A 113 -39.76 11.76 18.96
CA GLU A 113 -39.71 13.03 19.68
C GLU A 113 -40.41 12.87 21.04
N SER A 114 -39.70 13.12 22.14
CA SER A 114 -40.35 13.39 23.42
C SER A 114 -40.39 14.89 23.63
N GLU A 115 -41.54 15.48 23.33
CA GLU A 115 -41.97 16.77 23.87
C GLU A 115 -41.92 16.69 25.40
N MET A 116 -40.91 17.33 26.02
CA MET A 116 -40.92 17.57 27.46
C MET A 116 -41.64 18.89 27.71
N ASP A 117 -42.90 18.70 28.10
CA ASP A 117 -43.87 19.66 28.60
C ASP A 117 -43.34 20.53 29.74
N ASP A 118 -43.85 21.75 29.72
CA ASP A 118 -43.63 22.84 30.65
C ASP A 118 -43.82 22.41 32.12
N SER A 119 -42.86 22.78 32.97
CA SER A 119 -43.23 23.22 34.32
C SER A 119 -42.44 24.47 34.65
N ASP A 120 -43.16 25.56 34.42
CA ASP A 120 -42.88 26.90 34.86
C ASP A 120 -42.62 27.01 36.36
N ILE A 121 -41.96 28.11 36.63
CA ILE A 121 -41.51 28.70 37.88
C ILE A 121 -42.67 29.18 38.80
N ASP A 122 -42.31 29.40 40.06
CA ASP A 122 -43.04 29.97 41.24
C ASP A 122 -43.88 29.05 42.15
#